data_AF-A0A1R2B9Y3-F1
#
_entry.id   AF-A0A1R2B9Y3-F1
#
_cell.length_a   1.000
_cell.length_b   1.000
_cell.length_c   1.000
_cell.angle_alpha   90.00
_cell.angle_beta   90.00
_cell.angle_gamma   90.00
#
_symmetry.space_group_name_H-M   'P 1'
#
loop_
_entity.id
_entity.type
_entity.pdbx_description
1 polymer ?
#
loop_
_entity_poly.entity_id
_entity_poly.type
_entity_poly.pdbx_seq_one_letter_code
_entity_poly.pdbx_strand_id
1 'polypeptide(L)'
;MTNCIHKELEARSGTLVEGTLEKAKLYRKDPCCHAGETTAQDCILKFIGKKNLKKLFVATQDKELRKKARTIPCVPLVYFKHNIMTLDPPSEATLIKAKRKENMKFKPEASEKDNIKKQLQEIKEKEMEEKIVQRKYIYKDKERMKMKIELGVKRKAKGPNPLSCKKKSKIEQMDIQRGDEVKKIRRKRKAKSVEPRVENSLDKE
;
A
#
# COMPACT_ATOMS: atom_id res chain seq x y z
N MET A 1 -40.44 10.48 2.58
CA MET A 1 -40.88 9.07 2.33
C MET A 1 -41.35 8.97 0.89
N THR A 2 -40.99 7.93 0.13
CA THR A 2 -41.40 7.83 -1.27
C THR A 2 -42.86 7.37 -1.41
N ASN A 3 -43.53 7.76 -2.50
CA ASN A 3 -44.93 7.37 -2.74
C ASN A 3 -45.12 5.86 -2.87
N CYS A 4 -44.12 5.11 -3.36
CA CYS A 4 -44.20 3.64 -3.46
C CYS A 4 -44.25 2.96 -2.10
N ILE A 5 -43.53 3.47 -1.09
CA ILE A 5 -43.62 2.95 0.28
C ILE A 5 -45.05 3.16 0.82
N HIS A 6 -45.62 4.33 0.56
CA HIS A 6 -46.98 4.63 1.01
C HIS A 6 -48.01 3.71 0.36
N LYS A 7 -47.93 3.51 -0.98
CA LYS A 7 -48.79 2.58 -1.71
C LYS A 7 -48.65 1.15 -1.20
N GLU A 8 -47.44 0.71 -0.87
CA GLU A 8 -47.23 -0.63 -0.30
C GLU A 8 -47.85 -0.77 1.10
N LEU A 9 -47.79 0.28 1.93
CA LEU A 9 -48.46 0.30 3.22
C LEU A 9 -49.99 0.32 3.09
N GLU A 10 -50.53 1.06 2.12
CA GLU A 10 -51.97 1.08 1.80
C GLU A 10 -52.44 -0.29 1.29
N ALA A 11 -51.67 -0.94 0.41
CA ALA A 11 -51.98 -2.29 -0.08
C ALA A 11 -51.99 -3.36 1.03
N ARG A 12 -51.27 -3.10 2.14
CA ARG A 12 -51.26 -3.96 3.34
C ARG A 12 -52.17 -3.44 4.47
N SER A 13 -52.94 -2.39 4.23
CA SER A 13 -53.92 -1.87 5.19
C SER A 13 -55.01 -2.91 5.47
N GLY A 14 -55.52 -2.98 6.71
CA GLY A 14 -56.36 -4.07 7.19
C GLY A 14 -55.62 -5.17 7.98
N THR A 15 -54.31 -5.00 8.22
CA THR A 15 -53.49 -5.89 9.06
C THR A 15 -52.83 -5.11 10.21
N LEU A 16 -51.84 -5.70 10.90
CA LEU A 16 -51.05 -5.09 11.99
C LEU A 16 -50.39 -3.72 11.64
N VAL A 17 -50.46 -3.30 10.38
CA VAL A 17 -49.72 -2.17 9.80
C VAL A 17 -50.53 -0.86 9.83
N GLU A 18 -51.81 -0.86 10.23
CA GLU A 18 -52.68 0.33 10.22
C GLU A 18 -52.12 1.52 11.01
N GLY A 19 -51.71 1.31 12.27
CA GLY A 19 -51.12 2.38 13.08
C GLY A 19 -49.81 2.93 12.48
N THR A 20 -49.11 2.13 11.66
CA THR A 20 -47.94 2.64 10.92
C THR A 20 -48.35 3.47 9.70
N LEU A 21 -49.46 3.13 9.04
CA LEU A 21 -50.00 3.89 7.91
C LEU A 21 -50.47 5.29 8.36
N GLU A 22 -51.12 5.39 9.51
CA GLU A 22 -51.51 6.68 10.10
C GLU A 22 -50.30 7.59 10.35
N LYS A 23 -49.25 7.04 10.97
CA LYS A 23 -47.98 7.76 11.17
C LYS A 23 -47.31 8.09 9.84
N ALA A 24 -47.39 7.18 8.86
CA ALA A 24 -46.83 7.39 7.53
C ALA A 24 -47.45 8.59 6.81
N LYS A 25 -48.74 8.88 7.03
CA LYS A 25 -49.43 10.05 6.46
C LYS A 25 -48.86 11.38 6.97
N LEU A 26 -48.26 11.40 8.16
CA LEU A 26 -47.67 12.61 8.76
C LEU A 26 -46.31 12.99 8.15
N TYR A 27 -45.61 12.04 7.53
CA TYR A 27 -44.29 12.32 6.96
C TYR A 27 -44.39 12.98 5.58
N ARG A 28 -43.44 13.86 5.29
CA ARG A 28 -43.27 14.46 3.96
C ARG A 28 -43.13 13.38 2.89
N LYS A 29 -43.95 13.48 1.84
CA LYS A 29 -43.90 12.61 0.66
C LYS A 29 -42.94 13.21 -0.38
N ASP A 30 -41.99 12.41 -0.84
CA ASP A 30 -41.07 12.78 -1.91
C ASP A 30 -41.49 12.06 -3.20
N PRO A 31 -41.46 12.75 -4.36
CA PRO A 31 -41.80 12.14 -5.63
C PRO A 31 -40.75 11.09 -6.02
N CYS A 32 -41.24 9.97 -6.56
CA CYS A 32 -40.39 8.86 -6.97
C CYS A 32 -39.61 9.18 -8.25
N CYS A 33 -38.42 8.60 -8.41
CA CYS A 33 -37.56 8.77 -9.59
C CYS A 33 -37.57 7.54 -10.52
N HIS A 34 -38.73 6.96 -10.80
CA HIS A 34 -38.87 5.82 -11.72
C HIS A 34 -40.17 5.92 -12.53
N ALA A 35 -40.15 5.37 -13.74
CA ALA A 35 -41.34 5.17 -14.54
C ALA A 35 -42.01 3.82 -14.17
N GLY A 36 -43.33 3.79 -14.15
CA GLY A 36 -44.12 2.59 -13.89
C GLY A 36 -44.14 2.12 -12.44
N GLU A 37 -44.80 0.97 -12.25
CA GLU A 37 -44.93 0.30 -10.97
C GLU A 37 -43.63 -0.43 -10.62
N THR A 38 -43.12 -0.20 -9.41
CA THR A 38 -41.92 -0.86 -8.90
C THR A 38 -42.09 -1.16 -7.42
N THR A 39 -41.32 -2.12 -6.92
CA THR A 39 -41.28 -2.44 -5.49
C THR A 39 -40.74 -1.25 -4.70
N ALA A 40 -41.14 -1.09 -3.43
CA ALA A 40 -40.60 -0.01 -2.60
C ALA A 40 -39.08 -0.15 -2.39
N GLN A 41 -38.58 -1.39 -2.34
CA GLN A 41 -37.14 -1.67 -2.23
C GLN A 41 -36.36 -1.04 -3.40
N ASP A 42 -36.81 -1.29 -4.64
CA ASP A 42 -36.16 -0.75 -5.84
C ASP A 42 -36.37 0.76 -5.98
N CYS A 43 -37.53 1.26 -5.56
CA CYS A 43 -37.81 2.69 -5.48
C CYS A 43 -36.78 3.41 -4.60
N ILE A 44 -36.50 2.89 -3.40
CA ILE A 44 -35.51 3.46 -2.47
C ILE A 44 -34.12 3.46 -3.11
N LEU A 45 -33.69 2.34 -3.70
CA LEU A 45 -32.37 2.22 -4.33
C LEU A 45 -32.19 3.22 -5.49
N LYS A 46 -33.22 3.38 -6.33
CA LYS A 46 -33.23 4.38 -7.41
C LYS A 46 -33.23 5.82 -6.86
N PHE A 47 -33.98 6.07 -5.79
CA PHE A 47 -34.07 7.39 -5.16
C PHE A 47 -32.74 7.84 -4.54
N ILE A 48 -31.98 6.93 -3.93
CA ILE A 48 -30.62 7.18 -3.42
C ILE A 48 -29.63 7.37 -4.59
N GLY A 49 -29.76 6.52 -5.62
CA GLY A 49 -28.85 6.48 -6.76
C GLY A 49 -27.44 5.99 -6.39
N LYS A 50 -26.50 6.08 -7.34
CA LYS A 50 -25.16 5.46 -7.20
C LYS A 50 -24.22 6.17 -6.22
N LYS A 51 -24.45 7.46 -5.93
CA LYS A 51 -23.50 8.30 -5.17
C LYS A 51 -24.10 8.92 -3.89
N ASN A 52 -25.40 8.72 -3.65
CA ASN A 52 -26.16 9.40 -2.59
C ASN A 52 -25.91 10.92 -2.55
N LEU A 53 -26.20 11.63 -3.65
CA LEU A 53 -25.94 13.08 -3.75
C LEU A 53 -26.77 13.89 -2.76
N LYS A 54 -28.00 13.44 -2.48
CA LYS A 54 -28.93 14.05 -1.50
C LYS A 54 -28.55 13.75 -0.04
N LYS A 55 -27.49 12.98 0.21
CA LYS A 55 -26.98 12.60 1.55
C LYS A 55 -28.07 12.00 2.44
N LEU A 56 -28.87 11.12 1.87
CA LEU A 56 -29.99 10.49 2.56
C LEU A 56 -29.51 9.42 3.53
N PHE A 57 -30.23 9.31 4.64
CA PHE A 57 -30.14 8.20 5.58
C PHE A 57 -31.22 7.19 5.22
N VAL A 58 -30.90 5.90 5.35
CA VAL A 58 -31.84 4.82 5.06
C VAL A 58 -32.14 4.09 6.36
N ALA A 59 -33.38 4.18 6.82
CA ALA A 59 -33.88 3.42 7.96
C ALA A 59 -34.65 2.20 7.46
N THR A 60 -34.14 0.98 7.72
CA THR A 60 -34.80 -0.25 7.25
C THR A 60 -34.54 -1.47 8.14
N GLN A 61 -35.60 -2.27 8.36
CA GLN A 61 -35.49 -3.59 8.97
C GLN A 61 -35.22 -4.71 7.95
N ASP A 62 -35.45 -4.44 6.66
CA ASP A 62 -35.17 -5.42 5.62
C ASP A 62 -33.66 -5.66 5.49
N LYS A 63 -33.25 -6.93 5.67
CA LYS A 63 -31.87 -7.37 5.56
C LYS A 63 -31.38 -7.31 4.12
N GLU A 64 -32.24 -7.55 3.13
CA GLU A 64 -31.87 -7.55 1.72
C GLU A 64 -31.63 -6.13 1.22
N LEU A 65 -32.53 -5.20 1.54
CA LEU A 65 -32.33 -3.79 1.24
C LEU A 65 -31.05 -3.26 1.88
N ARG A 66 -30.74 -3.68 3.11
CA ARG A 66 -29.50 -3.30 3.78
C ARG A 66 -28.26 -3.80 3.04
N LYS A 67 -28.25 -5.06 2.60
CA LYS A 67 -27.15 -5.62 1.78
C LYS A 67 -26.97 -4.81 0.50
N LYS A 68 -28.05 -4.54 -0.24
CA LYS A 68 -28.03 -3.74 -1.46
C LYS A 68 -27.56 -2.31 -1.19
N ALA A 69 -28.07 -1.65 -0.16
CA ALA A 69 -27.69 -0.28 0.19
C ALA A 69 -26.22 -0.14 0.62
N ARG A 70 -25.61 -1.16 1.24
CA ARG A 70 -24.18 -1.16 1.60
C ARG A 70 -23.25 -1.08 0.39
N THR A 71 -23.69 -1.58 -0.77
CA THR A 71 -22.92 -1.47 -2.03
C THR A 71 -22.79 -0.02 -2.51
N ILE A 72 -23.73 0.83 -2.13
CA ILE A 72 -23.75 2.24 -2.49
C ILE A 72 -22.86 3.00 -1.48
N PRO A 73 -21.86 3.74 -1.94
CA PRO A 73 -21.00 4.49 -1.03
C PRO A 73 -21.75 5.71 -0.45
N CYS A 74 -21.39 6.08 0.78
CA CYS A 74 -21.93 7.23 1.50
C CYS A 74 -23.41 7.10 1.88
N VAL A 75 -23.90 5.89 2.18
CA VAL A 75 -25.27 5.66 2.66
C VAL A 75 -25.24 5.20 4.11
N PRO A 76 -25.58 6.07 5.09
CA PRO A 76 -25.77 5.66 6.47
C PRO A 76 -27.04 4.83 6.61
N LEU A 77 -26.94 3.70 7.30
CA LEU A 77 -28.03 2.75 7.50
C LEU A 77 -28.44 2.73 8.97
N VAL A 78 -29.74 2.84 9.24
CA VAL A 78 -30.31 2.79 10.60
C VAL A 78 -31.29 1.63 10.67
N TYR A 79 -31.23 0.86 11.75
CA TYR A 79 -32.14 -0.25 11.98
C TYR A 79 -32.34 -0.52 13.46
N PHE A 80 -33.29 -1.39 13.81
CA PHE A 80 -33.56 -1.75 15.19
C PHE A 80 -32.91 -3.10 15.46
N LYS A 81 -32.17 -3.20 16.57
CA LYS A 81 -31.58 -4.44 17.07
C LYS A 81 -31.96 -4.58 18.54
N HIS A 82 -32.77 -5.59 18.88
CA HIS A 82 -33.28 -5.82 20.23
C HIS A 82 -33.84 -4.53 20.88
N ASN A 83 -34.77 -3.86 20.18
CA ASN A 83 -35.41 -2.60 20.60
C ASN A 83 -34.50 -1.36 20.68
N ILE A 84 -33.22 -1.47 20.28
CA ILE A 84 -32.29 -0.34 20.22
C ILE A 84 -32.15 0.13 18.77
N MET A 85 -32.36 1.43 18.53
CA MET A 85 -32.06 2.05 17.24
C MET A 85 -30.54 2.14 17.08
N THR A 86 -29.99 1.39 16.13
CA THR A 86 -28.55 1.29 15.90
C THR A 86 -28.20 1.87 14.53
N LEU A 87 -27.18 2.73 14.51
CA LEU A 87 -26.53 3.17 13.28
C LEU A 87 -25.51 2.11 12.84
N ASP A 88 -25.62 1.66 11.60
CA ASP A 88 -24.71 0.68 11.01
C ASP A 88 -23.32 1.29 10.84
N PRO A 89 -22.23 0.53 11.06
CA PRO A 89 -20.89 0.99 10.71
C PRO A 89 -20.78 1.31 9.21
N PRO A 90 -19.84 2.19 8.82
CA PRO A 90 -19.68 2.58 7.43
C PRO A 90 -19.38 1.36 6.54
N SER A 91 -20.06 1.29 5.40
CA SER A 91 -19.86 0.20 4.44
C SER A 91 -18.45 0.22 3.83
N GLU A 92 -17.99 -0.93 3.36
CA GLU A 92 -16.70 -1.05 2.67
C GLU A 92 -16.60 -0.10 1.46
N ALA A 93 -17.66 0.02 0.66
CA ALA A 93 -17.75 0.98 -0.44
C ALA A 93 -17.53 2.42 0.04
N THR A 94 -18.07 2.77 1.21
CA THR A 94 -17.89 4.09 1.82
C THR A 94 -16.45 4.30 2.28
N LEU A 95 -15.85 3.30 2.94
CA LEU A 95 -14.46 3.34 3.38
C LEU A 95 -13.47 3.48 2.22
N ILE A 96 -13.67 2.72 1.14
CA ILE A 96 -12.85 2.81 -0.08
C ILE A 96 -12.94 4.21 -0.68
N LYS A 97 -14.14 4.77 -0.79
CA LYS A 97 -14.35 6.12 -1.32
C LYS A 97 -13.73 7.19 -0.40
N ALA A 98 -13.81 7.01 0.91
CA ALA A 98 -13.18 7.89 1.89
C ALA A 98 -11.66 7.88 1.74
N LYS A 99 -11.03 6.69 1.74
CA LYS A 99 -9.58 6.52 1.48
C LYS A 99 -9.16 7.11 0.14
N ARG A 100 -9.96 6.89 -0.92
CA ARG A 100 -9.68 7.51 -2.24
C ARG A 100 -9.71 9.02 -2.15
N LYS A 101 -10.71 9.61 -1.48
CA LYS A 101 -10.82 11.06 -1.32
C LYS A 101 -9.66 11.63 -0.50
N GLU A 102 -9.24 10.93 0.54
CA GLU A 102 -8.06 11.26 1.34
C GLU A 102 -6.78 11.23 0.51
N ASN A 103 -6.52 10.14 -0.21
CA ASN A 103 -5.37 10.00 -1.11
C ASN A 103 -5.33 11.07 -2.21
N MET A 104 -6.49 11.58 -2.64
CA MET A 104 -6.54 12.68 -3.61
C MET A 104 -6.13 14.02 -3.00
N LYS A 105 -6.31 14.23 -1.68
CA LYS A 105 -5.83 15.44 -1.00
C LYS A 105 -4.32 15.46 -0.83
N PHE A 106 -3.69 14.28 -0.69
CA PHE A 106 -2.24 14.15 -0.58
C PHE A 106 -1.51 14.20 -1.93
N LYS A 107 -2.23 14.13 -3.04
CA LYS A 107 -1.60 14.20 -4.37
C LYS A 107 -1.31 15.65 -4.72
N PRO A 108 -0.08 15.97 -5.18
CA PRO A 108 0.25 17.32 -5.64
C PRO A 108 -0.68 17.75 -6.77
N GLU A 109 -0.91 19.05 -6.86
CA GLU A 109 -1.73 19.63 -7.91
C GLU A 109 -1.04 19.46 -9.29
N ALA A 110 -1.77 19.63 -10.39
CA ALA A 110 -1.22 19.36 -11.72
C ALA A 110 0.05 20.19 -12.02
N SER A 111 0.06 21.46 -11.62
CA SER A 111 1.20 22.38 -11.73
C SER A 111 2.39 21.93 -10.89
N GLU A 112 2.15 21.50 -9.65
CA GLU A 112 3.17 21.01 -8.75
C GLU A 112 3.81 19.72 -9.28
N LYS A 113 3.04 18.83 -9.92
CA LYS A 113 3.58 17.61 -10.54
C LYS A 113 4.61 17.91 -11.62
N ASP A 114 4.40 18.93 -12.42
CA ASP A 114 5.32 19.26 -13.51
C ASP A 114 6.61 19.89 -12.97
N ASN A 115 6.51 20.70 -11.92
CA ASN A 115 7.68 21.21 -11.21
C ASN A 115 8.47 20.07 -10.54
N ILE A 116 7.79 19.15 -9.87
CA ILE A 116 8.41 17.96 -9.25
C ILE A 116 9.10 17.10 -10.31
N LYS A 117 8.49 16.91 -11.48
CA LYS A 117 9.10 16.14 -12.58
C LYS A 117 10.36 16.81 -13.11
N LYS A 118 10.34 18.13 -13.32
CA LYS A 118 11.52 18.90 -13.79
C LYS A 118 12.66 18.79 -12.76
N GLN A 119 12.37 19.01 -11.49
CA GLN A 119 13.35 18.85 -10.42
C GLN A 119 13.93 17.43 -10.36
N LEU A 120 13.09 16.40 -10.53
CA LEU A 120 13.55 15.01 -10.58
C LEU A 120 14.43 14.72 -11.80
N GLN A 121 14.18 15.37 -12.94
CA GLN A 121 15.04 15.25 -14.13
C GLN A 121 16.39 15.91 -13.89
N GLU A 122 16.41 17.13 -13.36
CA GLU A 122 17.64 17.84 -13.02
C GLU A 122 18.51 17.07 -12.02
N ILE A 123 17.90 16.45 -11.00
CA ILE A 123 18.63 15.60 -10.04
C ILE A 123 19.26 14.40 -10.74
N LYS A 124 18.53 13.73 -11.63
CA LYS A 124 19.05 12.57 -12.39
C LYS A 124 20.19 12.96 -13.33
N GLU A 125 20.10 14.11 -13.97
CA GLU A 125 21.16 14.62 -14.84
C GLU A 125 22.42 14.92 -14.05
N LYS A 126 22.30 15.59 -12.89
CA LYS A 126 23.43 15.85 -11.98
C LYS A 126 24.06 14.56 -11.46
N GLU A 127 23.26 13.57 -11.04
CA GLU A 127 23.78 12.27 -10.61
C GLU A 127 24.53 11.52 -11.74
N MET A 128 24.05 11.63 -12.97
CA MET A 128 24.72 11.04 -14.13
C MET A 128 26.04 11.74 -14.43
N GLU A 129 26.06 13.06 -14.35
CA GLU A 129 27.26 13.86 -14.56
C GLU A 129 28.32 13.59 -13.48
N GLU A 130 27.93 13.51 -12.21
CA GLU A 130 28.81 13.11 -11.12
C GLU A 130 29.42 11.72 -11.33
N LYS A 131 28.61 10.74 -11.77
CA LYS A 131 29.11 9.39 -12.10
C LYS A 131 30.11 9.41 -13.26
N ILE A 132 29.90 10.25 -14.27
CA ILE A 132 30.83 10.42 -15.39
C ILE A 132 32.15 11.03 -14.91
N VAL A 133 32.09 12.08 -14.09
CA VAL A 133 33.26 12.74 -13.52
C VAL A 133 34.06 11.77 -12.65
N GLN A 134 33.40 11.02 -11.77
CA GLN A 134 34.05 9.97 -10.97
C GLN A 134 34.75 8.92 -11.84
N ARG A 135 34.11 8.47 -12.94
CA ARG A 135 34.72 7.54 -13.90
C ARG A 135 35.97 8.11 -14.56
N LYS A 136 35.94 9.38 -14.98
CA LYS A 136 37.10 10.07 -15.58
C LYS A 136 38.25 10.20 -14.59
N TYR A 137 37.97 10.55 -13.34
CA TYR A 137 38.99 10.60 -12.28
C TYR A 137 39.64 9.24 -12.05
N ILE A 138 38.85 8.15 -11.97
CA ILE A 138 39.38 6.78 -11.83
C ILE A 138 40.27 6.40 -13.02
N TYR A 139 39.89 6.77 -14.24
CA TYR A 139 40.67 6.47 -15.44
C TYR A 139 42.01 7.22 -15.46
N LYS A 140 41.98 8.52 -15.16
CA LYS A 140 43.18 9.37 -15.11
C LYS A 140 44.15 8.91 -14.02
N ASP A 141 43.63 8.44 -12.88
CA ASP A 141 44.45 7.91 -11.79
C ASP A 141 45.08 6.56 -12.17
N LYS A 142 44.37 5.70 -12.90
CA LYS A 142 44.94 4.46 -13.49
C LYS A 142 46.06 4.75 -14.49
N GLU A 143 45.90 5.73 -15.38
CA GLU A 143 46.95 6.12 -16.32
C GLU A 143 48.19 6.68 -15.60
N ARG A 144 47.99 7.56 -14.60
CA ARG A 144 49.08 8.05 -13.75
C ARG A 144 49.81 6.92 -13.04
N MET A 145 49.08 5.91 -12.58
CA MET A 145 49.65 4.74 -11.94
C MET A 145 50.43 3.87 -12.92
N LYS A 146 49.97 3.74 -14.18
CA LYS A 146 50.65 3.02 -15.26
C LYS A 146 51.96 3.72 -15.65
N MET A 147 51.93 5.04 -15.86
CA MET A 147 53.11 5.83 -16.21
C MET A 147 54.19 5.79 -15.10
N LYS A 148 53.79 5.81 -13.82
CA LYS A 148 54.74 5.65 -12.70
C LYS A 148 55.43 4.28 -12.69
N ILE A 149 54.72 3.22 -13.09
CA ILE A 149 55.30 1.86 -13.18
C ILE A 149 56.29 1.80 -14.35
N GLU A 150 55.95 2.40 -15.48
CA GLU A 150 56.77 2.44 -16.70
C GLU A 150 58.06 3.24 -16.50
N LEU A 151 58.01 4.32 -15.71
CA LEU A 151 59.18 5.10 -15.25
C LEU A 151 59.97 4.41 -14.11
N GLY A 152 59.65 3.15 -13.76
CA GLY A 152 60.38 2.39 -12.73
C GLY A 152 60.16 2.84 -11.29
N VAL A 153 59.21 3.74 -11.03
CA VAL A 153 58.91 4.24 -9.68
C VAL A 153 58.18 3.16 -8.88
N LYS A 154 58.86 2.60 -7.88
CA LYS A 154 58.28 1.59 -6.98
C LYS A 154 57.04 2.14 -6.28
N ARG A 155 55.95 1.37 -6.28
CA ARG A 155 54.71 1.75 -5.57
C ARG A 155 55.02 1.95 -4.08
N LYS A 156 54.59 3.09 -3.53
CA LYS A 156 54.63 3.32 -2.08
C LYS A 156 53.78 2.24 -1.40
N ALA A 157 54.29 1.69 -0.29
CA ALA A 157 53.53 0.74 0.52
C ALA A 157 52.20 1.38 0.94
N LYS A 158 51.09 0.63 0.86
CA LYS A 158 49.73 1.12 1.16
C LYS A 158 49.52 1.53 2.63
N GLY A 159 50.56 1.39 3.45
CA GLY A 159 50.64 1.75 4.86
C GLY A 159 51.98 1.24 5.40
N PRO A 160 52.35 1.63 6.63
CA PRO A 160 53.50 1.02 7.30
C PRO A 160 53.35 -0.50 7.32
N ASN A 161 54.46 -1.22 7.16
CA ASN A 161 54.48 -2.67 7.22
C ASN A 161 53.81 -3.14 8.54
N PRO A 162 52.76 -3.96 8.51
CA PRO A 162 52.07 -4.41 9.72
C PRO A 162 52.96 -5.23 10.68
N LEU A 163 54.17 -5.63 10.25
CA LEU A 163 55.22 -6.21 11.11
C LEU A 163 56.13 -5.15 11.78
N SER A 164 56.20 -3.93 11.26
CA SER A 164 57.00 -2.81 11.82
C SER A 164 56.21 -1.94 12.80
N CYS A 165 54.88 -1.98 12.77
CA CYS A 165 54.09 -1.47 13.88
C CYS A 165 54.16 -2.50 15.01
N LYS A 166 54.72 -2.13 16.17
CA LYS A 166 54.54 -2.93 17.40
C LYS A 166 53.06 -3.25 17.51
N LYS A 167 52.75 -4.54 17.62
CA LYS A 167 51.39 -5.05 17.76
C LYS A 167 50.67 -4.18 18.78
N LYS A 168 49.58 -3.53 18.39
CA LYS A 168 48.80 -2.68 19.28
C LYS A 168 48.50 -3.54 20.52
N SER A 169 49.05 -3.15 21.68
CA SER A 169 48.74 -3.84 22.93
C SER A 169 47.22 -3.82 23.05
N LYS A 170 46.63 -5.00 23.22
CA LYS A 170 45.24 -5.04 23.67
C LYS A 170 45.26 -4.32 25.01
N ILE A 171 44.67 -3.13 25.06
CA ILE A 171 44.12 -2.64 26.31
C ILE A 171 43.06 -3.68 26.63
N GLU A 172 43.31 -4.48 27.66
CA GLU A 172 42.30 -5.34 28.25
C GLU A 172 41.18 -4.41 28.71
N GLN A 173 40.13 -4.30 27.91
CA GLN A 173 38.84 -3.96 28.47
C GLN A 173 38.51 -5.12 29.40
N MET A 174 38.55 -4.84 30.70
CA MET A 174 38.01 -5.69 31.74
C MET A 174 36.50 -5.82 31.50
N ASP A 175 36.12 -6.71 30.60
CA ASP A 175 34.75 -7.17 30.47
C ASP A 175 34.57 -8.39 31.37
N ILE A 176 33.76 -8.17 32.41
CA ILE A 176 33.29 -9.13 33.39
C ILE A 176 32.67 -10.34 32.66
N GLN A 177 33.31 -11.51 32.77
CA GLN A 177 32.74 -12.78 32.30
C GLN A 177 31.95 -13.47 33.41
N ARG A 178 30.67 -13.75 33.15
CA ARG A 178 30.05 -15.07 33.40
C ARG A 178 29.89 -15.66 31.99
N GLY A 179 30.72 -16.57 31.51
CA GLY A 179 30.94 -17.93 32.01
C GLY A 179 30.33 -18.87 30.97
N ASP A 180 31.17 -19.49 30.13
CA ASP A 180 31.06 -20.86 29.60
C ASP A 180 31.80 -21.07 28.26
N GLU A 181 32.14 -22.33 28.01
CA GLU A 181 33.41 -22.84 27.48
C GLU A 181 33.73 -22.64 25.98
N VAL A 182 35.05 -22.67 25.73
CA VAL A 182 35.73 -22.60 24.44
C VAL A 182 35.66 -23.92 23.66
N LYS A 183 35.24 -23.88 22.38
CA LYS A 183 35.73 -24.80 21.34
C LYS A 183 36.25 -24.03 20.12
N LYS A 184 37.58 -24.04 19.94
CA LYS A 184 38.30 -23.44 18.79
C LYS A 184 38.12 -24.30 17.54
N ILE A 185 37.40 -23.80 16.53
CA ILE A 185 37.34 -24.42 15.19
C ILE A 185 38.52 -23.93 14.34
N ARG A 186 39.48 -24.83 14.05
CA ARG A 186 40.54 -24.64 13.05
C ARG A 186 39.95 -24.65 11.64
N ARG A 187 39.99 -23.52 10.93
CA ARG A 187 39.69 -23.47 9.47
C ARG A 187 40.84 -24.07 8.67
N LYS A 188 40.64 -25.26 8.09
CA LYS A 188 41.55 -25.86 7.09
C LYS A 188 41.47 -25.07 5.76
N ARG A 189 42.62 -24.81 5.14
CA ARG A 189 42.74 -24.23 3.79
C ARG A 189 42.33 -25.28 2.76
N LYS A 190 41.42 -24.95 1.84
CA LYS A 190 41.12 -25.79 0.67
C LYS A 190 42.26 -25.63 -0.36
N ALA A 191 42.93 -26.72 -0.69
CA ALA A 191 43.82 -26.81 -1.84
C ALA A 191 42.99 -27.05 -3.11
N LYS A 192 43.42 -26.43 -4.21
CA LYS A 192 42.79 -26.45 -5.52
C LYS A 192 43.29 -27.71 -6.26
N SER A 193 42.43 -28.70 -6.48
CA SER A 193 42.78 -29.88 -7.30
C SER A 193 42.56 -29.57 -8.78
N VAL A 194 43.59 -29.88 -9.56
CA VAL A 194 43.69 -29.77 -11.02
C VAL A 194 42.95 -30.96 -11.66
N GLU A 195 42.11 -30.70 -12.66
CA GLU A 195 41.47 -31.74 -13.48
C GLU A 195 42.48 -32.47 -14.37
N PRO A 196 42.26 -33.75 -14.67
CA PRO A 196 42.66 -34.32 -15.94
C PRO A 196 41.45 -34.66 -16.82
N ARG A 197 41.66 -34.33 -18.09
CA ARG A 197 40.91 -34.68 -19.31
C ARG A 197 40.98 -36.20 -19.57
N VAL A 198 39.97 -36.78 -20.25
CA VAL A 198 40.08 -37.58 -21.50
C VAL A 198 38.88 -38.54 -21.73
N GLU A 199 38.31 -38.39 -22.94
CA GLU A 199 37.67 -39.33 -23.90
C GLU A 199 36.29 -40.00 -23.75
N ASN A 200 35.64 -40.05 -24.93
CA ASN A 200 34.37 -40.64 -25.33
C ASN A 200 34.40 -42.18 -25.38
N SER A 201 33.26 -42.83 -25.12
CA SER A 201 32.69 -43.99 -25.86
C SER A 201 31.31 -44.32 -25.26
N LEU A 202 30.22 -44.21 -26.03
CA LEU A 202 29.40 -45.32 -26.55
C LEU A 202 28.85 -46.26 -25.46
N ASP A 203 27.54 -46.25 -25.20
CA ASP A 203 26.61 -47.25 -25.75
C ASP A 203 25.15 -47.05 -25.26
N LYS A 204 24.25 -47.60 -26.09
CA LYS A 204 22.79 -47.63 -26.00
C LYS A 204 22.28 -48.48 -24.83
N GLU A 205 21.14 -48.09 -24.27
CA GLU A 205 19.89 -48.87 -24.20
C GLU A 205 18.72 -47.95 -23.79
#